data_AF-A0A3C1VUM7-F1
#
_entry.id   AF-A0A3C1VUM7-F1
#
_cell.length_a   1.000
_cell.length_b   1.000
_cell.length_c   1.000
_cell.angle_alpha   90.00
_cell.angle_beta   90.00
_cell.angle_gamma   90.00
#
_symmetry.space_group_name_H-M   'P 1'
#
loop_
_entity.id
_entity.type
_entity.pdbx_description
1 polymer ?
#
loop_
_entity_poly.entity_id
_entity_poly.type
_entity_poly.pdbx_seq_one_letter_code
_entity_poly.pdbx_strand_id
1 'polypeptide(L)'
;MNFSSVYIEDEIAETERVIDVLARVGDIPRIRIERYGEIFNRAGQNFRLQKQAPALILAKKHGKKLLPAPDGYGFEQGSGFYFSHMLNCLYDCRYCFLQGMYRSAHYILFTNYEDFMHDILGQSAQAAGNVFYSGYDCDSLAMEPVSGFCNSFIPFFANRPEMTLEIRTKSTQVRKLLEFDPLPNCVVAMSFTPEAAAKRWEHRVPAITKRLLAMRKLQQAG
;
A
#
# COMPACT_ATOMS: atom_id res chain seq x y z
N MET A 1 13.57 -6.32 -1.07
CA MET A 1 13.42 -5.40 0.09
C MET A 1 14.23 -5.96 1.24
N ASN A 2 14.74 -5.13 2.13
CA ASN A 2 15.48 -5.61 3.31
C ASN A 2 14.78 -5.06 4.57
N PHE A 3 14.35 -5.97 5.45
CA PHE A 3 13.75 -5.63 6.73
C PHE A 3 14.68 -6.10 7.84
N SER A 4 14.80 -5.32 8.93
CA SER A 4 15.63 -5.70 10.08
C SER A 4 15.01 -6.79 10.94
N SER A 5 13.68 -6.82 10.99
CA SER A 5 12.87 -7.81 11.71
C SER A 5 11.43 -7.81 11.19
N VAL A 6 10.66 -8.83 11.56
CA VAL A 6 9.19 -8.86 11.44
C VAL A 6 8.58 -8.89 12.84
N TYR A 7 7.73 -7.92 13.15
CA TYR A 7 6.83 -8.00 14.30
C TYR A 7 5.47 -8.54 13.85
N ILE A 8 4.85 -9.41 14.63
CA ILE A 8 3.63 -10.13 14.23
C ILE A 8 2.65 -10.07 15.40
N GLU A 9 1.49 -9.46 15.19
CA GLU A 9 0.42 -9.45 16.20
C GLU A 9 -0.05 -10.87 16.54
N ASP A 10 -0.34 -11.09 17.83
CA ASP A 10 -0.66 -12.42 18.33
C ASP A 10 -1.89 -13.03 17.64
N GLU A 11 -2.91 -12.20 17.41
CA GLU A 11 -4.22 -12.56 16.84
C GLU A 11 -4.14 -13.13 15.41
N ILE A 12 -3.14 -12.73 14.62
CA ILE A 12 -3.07 -13.04 13.17
C ILE A 12 -1.94 -14.00 12.80
N ALA A 13 -1.13 -14.43 13.77
CA ALA A 13 0.10 -15.21 13.57
C ALA A 13 -0.03 -16.40 12.62
N GLU A 14 -1.09 -17.16 12.85
CA GLU A 14 -1.33 -18.46 12.23
C GLU A 14 -2.24 -18.34 11.00
N THR A 15 -2.55 -17.12 10.58
CA THR A 15 -3.34 -16.90 9.37
C THR A 15 -2.51 -17.23 8.13
N GLU A 16 -3.16 -17.80 7.12
CA GLU A 16 -2.52 -18.16 5.85
C GLU A 16 -1.78 -16.96 5.22
N ARG A 17 -2.39 -15.76 5.27
CA ARG A 17 -1.77 -14.55 4.72
C ARG A 17 -0.47 -14.17 5.43
N VAL A 18 -0.37 -14.38 6.75
CA VAL A 18 0.88 -14.11 7.49
C VAL A 18 1.94 -15.13 7.11
N ILE A 19 1.59 -16.41 7.05
CA ILE A 19 2.50 -17.48 6.62
C ILE A 19 3.06 -17.16 5.22
N ASP A 20 2.20 -16.78 4.29
CA ASP A 20 2.54 -16.35 2.94
C ASP A 20 3.50 -15.16 2.90
N VAL A 21 3.22 -14.12 3.69
CA VAL A 21 4.07 -12.94 3.77
C VAL A 21 5.44 -13.31 4.34
N LEU A 22 5.49 -14.13 5.39
CA LEU A 22 6.75 -14.58 5.99
C LEU A 22 7.58 -15.42 5.01
N ALA A 23 6.94 -16.27 4.19
CA ALA A 23 7.63 -17.02 3.15
C ALA A 23 8.29 -16.10 2.10
N ARG A 24 7.65 -14.98 1.74
CA ARG A 24 8.20 -13.98 0.80
C ARG A 24 9.29 -13.09 1.43
N VAL A 25 9.20 -12.83 2.73
CA VAL A 25 10.18 -12.04 3.49
C VAL A 25 11.47 -12.83 3.72
N GLY A 26 11.36 -14.13 3.98
CA GLY A 26 12.48 -15.01 4.27
C GLY A 26 12.77 -15.16 5.77
N ASP A 27 13.98 -15.61 6.08
CA ASP A 27 14.40 -15.89 7.45
C ASP A 27 15.12 -14.67 8.06
N ILE A 28 14.39 -13.91 8.87
CA ILE A 28 14.85 -12.77 9.64
C ILE A 28 14.20 -12.81 11.02
N PRO A 29 14.69 -12.07 12.05
CA PRO A 29 14.12 -12.11 13.38
C PRO A 29 12.61 -11.85 13.39
N ARG A 30 11.84 -12.76 14.01
CA ARG A 30 10.37 -12.68 14.14
C ARG A 30 10.00 -12.50 15.60
N ILE A 31 9.23 -11.46 15.90
CA ILE A 31 8.86 -11.08 17.27
C ILE A 31 7.33 -11.03 17.36
N ARG A 32 6.78 -11.76 18.32
CA ARG A 32 5.36 -11.73 18.66
C ARG A 32 5.06 -10.48 19.48
N ILE A 33 3.97 -9.79 19.17
CA ILE A 33 3.51 -8.60 19.88
C ILE A 33 1.99 -8.69 20.08
N GLU A 34 1.45 -8.02 21.09
CA GLU A 34 -0.01 -7.99 21.26
C GLU A 34 -0.62 -7.04 20.23
N ARG A 35 -0.11 -5.81 20.14
CA ARG A 35 -0.59 -4.75 19.24
C ARG A 35 0.54 -3.98 18.56
N TYR A 36 0.34 -3.62 17.28
CA TYR A 36 1.32 -2.87 16.48
C TYR A 36 1.71 -1.52 17.10
N GLY A 37 0.83 -0.91 17.90
CA GLY A 37 1.08 0.36 18.60
C GLY A 37 2.20 0.29 19.65
N GLU A 38 2.55 -0.91 20.13
CA GLU A 38 3.70 -1.12 21.02
C GLU A 38 5.04 -0.91 20.34
N ILE A 39 5.06 -0.94 19.01
CA ILE A 39 6.26 -0.79 18.18
C ILE A 39 6.16 0.46 17.31
N PHE A 40 4.97 0.79 16.82
CA PHE A 40 4.76 1.84 15.85
C PHE A 40 4.28 3.16 16.49
N ASN A 41 4.94 4.25 16.11
CA ASN A 41 4.59 5.63 16.46
C ASN A 41 4.62 5.95 17.97
N ARG A 42 5.51 5.31 18.72
CA ARG A 42 5.76 5.61 20.13
C ARG A 42 6.54 6.92 20.30
N ALA A 43 6.44 7.50 21.49
CA ALA A 43 7.28 8.62 21.88
C ALA A 43 8.77 8.25 21.81
N GLY A 44 9.62 9.21 21.41
CA GLY A 44 11.07 9.03 21.35
C GLY A 44 11.61 8.23 20.15
N GLN A 45 10.76 7.81 19.21
CA GLN A 45 11.24 7.16 17.98
C GLN A 45 11.94 8.16 17.05
N ASN A 46 13.00 7.69 16.40
CA ASN A 46 13.74 8.44 15.40
C ASN A 46 13.51 7.84 14.01
N PHE A 47 12.67 8.52 13.21
CA PHE A 47 12.34 8.11 11.85
C PHE A 47 13.60 7.91 10.98
N ARG A 48 14.59 8.82 11.05
CA ARG A 48 15.78 8.75 10.18
C ARG A 48 16.66 7.55 10.49
N LEU A 49 16.83 7.20 11.77
CA LEU A 49 17.57 6.00 12.17
C LEU A 49 16.82 4.74 11.72
N GLN A 50 15.51 4.66 11.99
CA GLN A 50 14.71 3.51 11.58
C GLN A 50 14.66 3.33 10.05
N LYS A 51 14.70 4.41 9.26
CA LYS A 51 14.70 4.33 7.80
C LYS A 51 15.98 3.68 7.23
N GLN A 52 17.04 3.57 8.02
CA GLN A 52 18.26 2.84 7.63
C GLN A 52 18.05 1.32 7.67
N ALA A 53 17.27 0.83 8.66
CA ALA A 53 16.99 -0.59 8.86
C ALA A 53 15.55 -0.79 9.39
N PRO A 54 14.52 -0.58 8.54
CA PRO A 54 13.14 -0.62 8.98
C PRO A 54 12.66 -2.05 9.20
N ALA A 55 11.89 -2.28 10.26
CA ALA A 55 11.13 -3.50 10.47
C ALA A 55 9.83 -3.50 9.64
N LEU A 56 9.32 -4.71 9.38
CA LEU A 56 7.96 -4.96 8.93
C LEU A 56 7.10 -5.33 10.15
N ILE A 57 5.88 -4.81 10.22
CA ILE A 57 4.92 -5.13 11.27
C ILE A 57 3.68 -5.71 10.59
N LEU A 58 3.34 -6.95 10.91
CA LEU A 58 2.13 -7.63 10.45
C LEU A 58 1.08 -7.51 11.54
N ALA A 59 -0.07 -6.95 11.18
CA ALA A 59 -1.10 -6.57 12.13
C ALA A 59 -2.51 -6.78 11.57
N LYS A 60 -3.51 -6.73 12.44
CA LYS A 60 -4.91 -6.61 12.09
C LYS A 60 -5.35 -5.15 12.18
N LYS A 61 -6.04 -4.65 11.15
CA LYS A 61 -6.67 -3.34 11.19
C LYS A 61 -8.00 -3.44 11.91
N HIS A 62 -8.09 -2.81 13.07
CA HIS A 62 -9.36 -2.64 13.80
C HIS A 62 -10.02 -1.30 13.47
N GLY A 63 -11.34 -1.23 13.66
CA GLY A 63 -12.12 0.00 13.44
C GLY A 63 -12.28 0.35 11.96
N LYS A 64 -12.05 1.63 11.63
CA LYS A 64 -12.22 2.16 10.26
C LYS A 64 -11.12 1.64 9.33
N LYS A 65 -11.53 0.80 8.37
CA LYS A 65 -10.67 0.22 7.33
C LYS A 65 -10.78 1.01 6.03
N LEU A 66 -11.99 1.53 5.78
CA LEU A 66 -12.34 2.45 4.70
C LEU A 66 -12.60 3.86 5.27
N LEU A 67 -12.06 4.88 4.61
CA LEU A 67 -12.13 6.29 5.02
C LEU A 67 -12.47 7.15 3.81
N PRO A 68 -13.21 8.27 3.97
CA PRO A 68 -13.45 9.20 2.87
C PRO A 68 -12.12 9.80 2.39
N ALA A 69 -11.95 9.91 1.08
CA ALA A 69 -10.83 10.62 0.50
C ALA A 69 -10.93 12.13 0.82
N PRO A 70 -9.81 12.83 1.02
CA PRO A 70 -9.83 14.28 1.22
C PRO A 70 -10.45 15.02 0.04
N ASP A 71 -11.00 16.20 0.29
CA ASP A 71 -11.53 17.07 -0.76
C ASP A 71 -10.47 17.36 -1.84
N GLY A 72 -10.86 17.22 -3.11
CA GLY A 72 -9.96 17.40 -4.26
C GLY A 72 -9.00 16.23 -4.51
N TYR A 73 -9.13 15.11 -3.80
CA TYR A 73 -8.30 13.92 -4.02
C TYR A 73 -8.90 12.98 -5.08
N GLY A 74 -8.21 12.86 -6.21
CA GLY A 74 -8.52 11.86 -7.24
C GLY A 74 -9.56 12.34 -8.25
N PHE A 75 -10.55 11.51 -8.58
CA PHE A 75 -11.54 11.79 -9.62
C PHE A 75 -12.56 12.83 -9.17
N GLU A 76 -13.01 13.68 -10.09
CA GLU A 76 -14.06 14.68 -9.83
C GLU A 76 -15.47 14.07 -9.71
N GLN A 77 -15.67 12.87 -10.28
CA GLN A 77 -16.95 12.16 -10.29
C GLN A 77 -16.93 10.99 -9.31
N GLY A 78 -18.03 10.80 -8.59
CA GLY A 78 -18.22 9.71 -7.63
C GLY A 78 -17.74 10.06 -6.21
N SER A 79 -18.09 9.22 -5.24
CA SER A 79 -17.57 9.34 -3.89
C SER A 79 -16.23 8.60 -3.77
N GLY A 80 -15.20 9.33 -3.33
CA GLY A 80 -13.86 8.81 -3.17
C GLY A 80 -13.62 8.27 -1.76
N PHE A 81 -13.05 7.07 -1.67
CA PHE A 81 -12.63 6.46 -0.42
C PHE A 81 -11.23 5.89 -0.54
N TYR A 82 -10.46 5.91 0.53
CA TYR A 82 -9.20 5.18 0.59
C TYR A 82 -9.27 4.10 1.68
N PHE A 83 -8.55 3.01 1.44
CA PHE A 83 -8.50 1.91 2.38
C PHE A 83 -7.07 1.70 2.89
N SER A 84 -6.90 1.95 4.19
CA SER A 84 -5.61 2.07 4.88
C SER A 84 -5.05 0.68 5.26
N HIS A 85 -4.80 -0.14 4.25
CA HIS A 85 -4.31 -1.53 4.40
C HIS A 85 -2.80 -1.64 4.64
N MET A 86 -2.07 -0.53 4.50
CA MET A 86 -0.66 -0.43 4.83
C MET A 86 -0.34 1.00 5.27
N LEU A 87 0.61 1.14 6.20
CA LEU A 87 1.14 2.42 6.66
C LEU A 87 2.63 2.52 6.34
N ASN A 88 3.06 3.75 6.02
CA ASN A 88 4.39 4.09 5.52
C ASN A 88 4.70 3.48 4.13
N CYS A 89 5.83 3.91 3.57
CA CYS A 89 6.26 3.53 2.23
C CYS A 89 7.77 3.28 2.22
N LEU A 90 8.23 2.35 1.39
CA LEU A 90 9.65 2.03 1.23
C LEU A 90 10.50 3.18 0.65
N TYR A 91 9.86 4.09 -0.07
CA TYR A 91 10.45 5.32 -0.55
C TYR A 91 10.75 6.32 0.57
N ASP A 92 11.67 7.25 0.31
CA ASP A 92 12.11 8.27 1.27
C ASP A 92 12.02 9.66 0.64
N CYS A 93 10.83 9.99 0.12
CA CYS A 93 10.56 11.31 -0.42
C CYS A 93 10.57 12.35 0.71
N ARG A 94 11.41 13.39 0.59
CA ARG A 94 11.60 14.41 1.64
C ARG A 94 10.37 15.27 1.91
N TYR A 95 9.45 15.33 0.95
CA TYR A 95 8.18 16.04 1.03
C TYR A 95 7.00 15.14 1.45
N CYS A 96 7.25 13.86 1.77
CA CYS A 96 6.18 12.92 2.07
C CYS A 96 5.47 13.28 3.38
N PHE A 97 4.18 13.59 3.29
CA PHE A 97 3.37 13.98 4.45
C PHE A 97 3.29 12.88 5.53
N LEU A 98 3.41 11.60 5.15
CA LEU A 98 3.42 10.48 6.10
C LEU A 98 4.59 10.58 7.09
N GLN A 99 5.73 11.17 6.70
CA GLN A 99 6.86 11.40 7.61
C GLN A 99 6.52 12.46 8.67
N GLY A 100 5.55 13.34 8.41
CA GLY A 100 4.99 14.27 9.39
C GLY A 100 3.90 13.65 10.27
N MET A 101 3.23 12.59 9.81
CA MET A 101 2.17 11.89 10.56
C MET A 101 2.72 10.86 11.56
N TYR A 102 3.82 10.20 11.22
CA TYR A 102 4.37 9.10 12.02
C TYR A 102 5.81 9.36 12.43
N ARG A 103 6.09 9.16 13.72
CA ARG A 103 7.44 9.15 14.30
C ARG A 103 8.23 7.89 13.91
N SER A 104 7.52 6.84 13.47
CA SER A 104 8.08 5.56 13.05
C SER A 104 8.33 5.51 11.54
N ALA A 105 9.45 4.92 11.12
CA ALA A 105 9.73 4.57 9.73
C ALA A 105 9.50 3.08 9.41
N HIS A 106 9.01 2.29 10.37
CA HIS A 106 8.61 0.90 10.15
C HIS A 106 7.39 0.82 9.23
N TYR A 107 7.25 -0.30 8.54
CA TYR A 107 6.10 -0.54 7.66
C TYR A 107 5.07 -1.36 8.40
N ILE A 108 3.81 -0.97 8.35
CA ILE A 108 2.71 -1.81 8.84
C ILE A 108 1.98 -2.36 7.63
N LEU A 109 1.86 -3.68 7.55
CA LEU A 109 0.97 -4.36 6.61
C LEU A 109 -0.20 -4.97 7.40
N PHE A 110 -1.41 -4.50 7.13
CA PHE A 110 -2.60 -5.11 7.71
C PHE A 110 -3.00 -6.33 6.89
N THR A 111 -3.11 -7.50 7.51
CA THR A 111 -3.31 -8.78 6.80
C THR A 111 -4.77 -9.23 6.71
N ASN A 112 -5.69 -8.54 7.39
CA ASN A 112 -7.13 -8.81 7.33
C ASN A 112 -7.81 -8.19 6.10
N TYR A 113 -7.33 -8.50 4.90
CA TYR A 113 -7.82 -7.93 3.63
C TYR A 113 -9.32 -8.14 3.41
N GLU A 114 -9.85 -9.26 3.88
CA GLU A 114 -11.26 -9.63 3.81
C GLU A 114 -12.13 -8.61 4.56
N ASP A 115 -11.65 -8.08 5.68
CA ASP A 115 -12.35 -7.03 6.42
C ASP A 115 -12.38 -5.70 5.65
N PHE A 116 -11.34 -5.39 4.87
CA PHE A 116 -11.33 -4.20 3.99
C PHE A 116 -12.32 -4.38 2.84
N MET A 117 -12.33 -5.56 2.22
CA MET A 117 -13.27 -5.90 1.14
C MET A 117 -14.73 -5.83 1.63
N HIS A 118 -14.99 -6.29 2.85
CA HIS A 118 -16.31 -6.17 3.48
C HIS A 118 -16.76 -4.71 3.63
N ASP A 119 -15.90 -3.82 4.14
CA ASP A 119 -16.24 -2.39 4.26
C ASP A 119 -16.44 -1.72 2.89
N ILE A 120 -15.65 -2.10 1.87
CA ILE A 120 -15.80 -1.63 0.49
C ILE A 120 -17.17 -2.03 -0.07
N LEU A 121 -17.59 -3.29 0.13
CA LEU A 121 -18.91 -3.77 -0.29
C LEU A 121 -20.03 -3.00 0.41
N GLY A 122 -19.91 -2.78 1.72
CA GLY A 122 -20.87 -2.01 2.49
C GLY A 122 -21.05 -0.59 1.97
N GLN A 123 -19.96 0.06 1.54
CA GLN A 123 -20.01 1.40 0.96
C GLN A 123 -20.64 1.40 -0.44
N SER A 124 -20.32 0.41 -1.27
CA SER A 124 -20.88 0.31 -2.62
C SER A 124 -22.37 0.03 -2.66
N ALA A 125 -22.91 -0.63 -1.63
CA ALA A 125 -24.35 -0.84 -1.51
C ALA A 125 -25.14 0.48 -1.29
N GLN A 126 -24.48 1.54 -0.85
CA GLN A 126 -25.13 2.84 -0.54
C GLN A 126 -25.18 3.78 -1.76
N ALA A 127 -24.19 3.70 -2.66
CA ALA A 127 -24.10 4.53 -3.85
C ALA A 127 -23.22 3.85 -4.92
N ALA A 128 -23.60 3.97 -6.18
CA ALA A 128 -22.82 3.49 -7.32
C ALA A 128 -21.71 4.48 -7.72
N GLY A 129 -20.69 4.00 -8.43
CA GLY A 129 -19.63 4.85 -8.97
C GLY A 129 -18.59 5.30 -7.94
N ASN A 130 -18.42 4.55 -6.84
CA ASN A 130 -17.39 4.84 -5.86
C ASN A 130 -15.99 4.54 -6.41
N VAL A 131 -15.03 5.37 -6.02
CA VAL A 131 -13.61 5.16 -6.30
C VAL A 131 -12.88 4.79 -5.02
N PHE A 132 -12.11 3.71 -5.07
CA PHE A 132 -11.34 3.17 -3.97
C PHE A 132 -9.85 3.34 -4.24
N TYR A 133 -9.20 4.21 -3.48
CA TYR A 133 -7.78 4.52 -3.62
C TYR A 133 -6.93 3.59 -2.76
N SER A 134 -6.01 2.88 -3.41
CA SER A 134 -4.85 2.26 -2.77
C SER A 134 -3.63 3.16 -2.97
N GLY A 135 -2.88 3.39 -1.88
CA GLY A 135 -1.69 4.25 -1.90
C GLY A 135 -1.85 5.64 -1.27
N TYR A 136 -2.92 5.88 -0.49
CA TYR A 136 -3.03 7.11 0.31
C TYR A 136 -2.01 7.11 1.48
N ASP A 137 -2.06 6.07 2.32
CA ASP A 137 -1.17 5.93 3.49
C ASP A 137 0.13 5.14 3.21
N CYS A 138 0.35 4.76 1.95
CA CYS A 138 1.41 3.85 1.56
C CYS A 138 1.69 3.87 0.04
N ASP A 139 2.47 2.91 -0.47
CA ASP A 139 2.54 2.60 -1.90
C ASP A 139 2.37 1.08 -2.08
N SER A 140 1.14 0.66 -2.40
CA SER A 140 0.74 -0.75 -2.47
C SER A 140 1.57 -1.54 -3.46
N LEU A 141 1.81 -0.98 -4.64
CA LEU A 141 2.56 -1.66 -5.69
C LEU A 141 4.06 -1.75 -5.36
N ALA A 142 4.61 -0.78 -4.63
CA ALA A 142 5.99 -0.86 -4.16
C ALA A 142 6.20 -2.06 -3.21
N MET A 143 5.20 -2.40 -2.39
CA MET A 143 5.25 -3.51 -1.44
C MET A 143 4.71 -4.84 -1.99
N GLU A 144 4.20 -4.87 -3.23
CA GLU A 144 3.56 -6.05 -3.85
C GLU A 144 4.34 -7.36 -3.71
N PRO A 145 5.68 -7.41 -3.89
CA PRO A 145 6.44 -8.66 -3.72
C PRO A 145 6.34 -9.30 -2.34
N VAL A 146 5.89 -8.55 -1.34
CA VAL A 146 5.69 -9.01 0.03
C VAL A 146 4.19 -9.15 0.33
N SER A 147 3.40 -8.11 0.02
CA SER A 147 2.00 -8.03 0.44
C SER A 147 1.05 -8.95 -0.33
N GLY A 148 1.35 -9.28 -1.59
CA GLY A 148 0.40 -10.00 -2.45
C GLY A 148 -0.92 -9.25 -2.63
N PHE A 149 -0.86 -7.91 -2.63
CA PHE A 149 -2.02 -7.02 -2.73
C PHE A 149 -2.79 -7.26 -4.03
N CYS A 150 -2.10 -7.33 -5.17
CA CYS A 150 -2.71 -7.51 -6.48
C CYS A 150 -3.53 -8.81 -6.54
N ASN A 151 -2.99 -9.92 -6.03
CA ASN A 151 -3.70 -11.22 -5.96
C ASN A 151 -5.02 -11.17 -5.19
N SER A 152 -5.14 -10.26 -4.24
CA SER A 152 -6.31 -10.18 -3.38
C SER A 152 -7.33 -9.19 -3.95
N PHE A 153 -6.88 -8.00 -4.34
CA PHE A 153 -7.78 -6.91 -4.71
C PHE A 153 -8.16 -6.90 -6.19
N ILE A 154 -7.30 -7.33 -7.12
CA ILE A 154 -7.65 -7.30 -8.54
C ILE A 154 -8.81 -8.24 -8.87
N PRO A 155 -8.81 -9.53 -8.46
CA PRO A 155 -9.97 -10.40 -8.66
C PRO A 155 -11.23 -9.91 -7.94
N PHE A 156 -11.08 -9.25 -6.79
CA PHE A 156 -12.19 -8.68 -6.06
C PHE A 156 -12.88 -7.55 -6.87
N PHE A 157 -12.12 -6.63 -7.45
CA PHE A 157 -12.68 -5.56 -8.29
C PHE A 157 -13.11 -6.04 -9.68
N ALA A 158 -12.48 -7.08 -10.24
CA ALA A 158 -12.88 -7.66 -11.54
C ALA A 158 -14.35 -8.10 -11.58
N ASN A 159 -14.86 -8.62 -10.45
CA ASN A 159 -16.23 -9.07 -10.32
C ASN A 159 -17.24 -7.94 -10.06
N ARG A 160 -16.79 -6.67 -10.07
CA ARG A 160 -17.54 -5.51 -9.55
C ARG A 160 -17.31 -4.26 -10.40
N PRO A 161 -17.79 -4.26 -11.66
CA PRO A 161 -17.52 -3.19 -12.63
C PRO A 161 -18.07 -1.82 -12.23
N GLU A 162 -19.01 -1.75 -11.28
CA GLU A 162 -19.60 -0.53 -10.73
C GLU A 162 -18.67 0.24 -9.77
N MET A 163 -17.60 -0.40 -9.31
CA MET A 163 -16.60 0.20 -8.43
C MET A 163 -15.27 0.35 -9.14
N THR A 164 -14.59 1.48 -8.94
CA THR A 164 -13.25 1.70 -9.48
C THR A 164 -12.19 1.51 -8.42
N LEU A 165 -11.17 0.69 -8.69
CA LEU A 165 -9.93 0.65 -7.93
C LEU A 165 -8.91 1.58 -8.58
N GLU A 166 -8.36 2.53 -7.82
CA GLU A 166 -7.15 3.25 -8.23
C GLU A 166 -5.94 2.70 -7.45
N ILE A 167 -4.88 2.32 -8.19
CA ILE A 167 -3.58 1.96 -7.63
C ILE A 167 -2.62 3.11 -7.88
N ARG A 168 -2.43 3.96 -6.87
CA ARG A 168 -1.51 5.10 -6.95
C ARG A 168 -0.11 4.70 -6.50
N THR A 169 0.89 4.98 -7.33
CA THR A 169 2.26 4.48 -7.09
C THR A 169 3.35 5.36 -7.67
N LYS A 170 4.58 5.21 -7.15
CA LYS A 170 5.85 5.61 -7.79
C LYS A 170 6.70 4.39 -8.19
N SER A 171 6.14 3.19 -8.09
CA SER A 171 6.85 1.92 -8.27
C SER A 171 6.92 1.45 -9.72
N THR A 172 7.95 0.69 -10.02
CA THR A 172 8.09 -0.05 -11.28
C THR A 172 7.74 -1.53 -11.12
N GLN A 173 7.22 -1.94 -9.97
CA GLN A 173 6.86 -3.34 -9.64
C GLN A 173 5.56 -3.79 -10.33
N VAL A 174 5.48 -3.59 -11.64
CA VAL A 174 4.27 -3.85 -12.45
C VAL A 174 4.13 -5.31 -12.90
N ARG A 175 5.12 -6.17 -12.63
CA ARG A 175 5.14 -7.57 -13.11
C ARG A 175 3.85 -8.30 -12.74
N LYS A 176 3.40 -8.13 -11.49
CA LYS A 176 2.23 -8.84 -11.00
C LYS A 176 0.94 -8.37 -11.64
N LEU A 177 0.82 -7.08 -11.97
CA LEU A 177 -0.31 -6.53 -12.72
C LEU A 177 -0.41 -7.14 -14.13
N LEU A 178 0.74 -7.36 -14.78
CA LEU A 178 0.81 -7.94 -16.13
C LEU A 178 0.41 -9.43 -16.19
N GLU A 179 0.13 -10.06 -15.05
CA GLU A 179 -0.37 -11.44 -14.98
C GLU A 179 -1.91 -11.50 -15.03
N PHE A 180 -2.60 -10.36 -14.92
CA PHE A 180 -4.06 -10.27 -14.98
C PHE A 180 -4.52 -9.72 -16.32
N ASP A 181 -5.72 -10.10 -16.73
CA ASP A 181 -6.41 -9.42 -17.83
C ASP A 181 -6.68 -7.96 -17.45
N PRO A 182 -6.56 -7.02 -18.41
CA PRO A 182 -6.84 -5.61 -18.15
C PRO A 182 -8.30 -5.41 -17.74
N LEU A 183 -8.51 -4.59 -16.70
CA LEU A 183 -9.83 -4.33 -16.15
C LEU A 183 -10.21 -2.86 -16.36
N PRO A 184 -11.38 -2.56 -16.95
CA PRO A 184 -11.81 -1.18 -17.20
C PRO A 184 -12.00 -0.36 -15.91
N ASN A 185 -12.24 -1.04 -14.79
CA ASN A 185 -12.45 -0.45 -13.48
C ASN A 185 -11.23 -0.54 -12.54
N CYS A 186 -10.04 -0.82 -13.09
CA CYS A 186 -8.78 -0.77 -12.34
C CYS A 186 -7.82 0.23 -13.01
N VAL A 187 -7.60 1.38 -12.36
CA VAL A 187 -6.75 2.45 -12.88
C VAL A 187 -5.42 2.45 -12.15
N VAL A 188 -4.31 2.33 -12.88
CA VAL A 188 -2.97 2.49 -12.31
C VAL A 188 -2.50 3.93 -12.50
N ALA A 189 -2.44 4.68 -11.40
CA ALA A 189 -2.02 6.09 -11.40
C ALA A 189 -0.55 6.23 -10.97
N MET A 190 0.31 6.69 -11.88
CA MET A 190 1.73 6.91 -11.59
C MET A 190 1.99 8.37 -11.19
N SER A 191 2.60 8.58 -10.02
CA SER A 191 3.03 9.91 -9.61
C SER A 191 4.34 10.31 -10.29
N PHE A 192 4.41 11.53 -10.81
CA PHE A 192 5.62 12.16 -11.33
C PHE A 192 5.89 13.50 -10.67
N THR A 193 7.15 13.89 -10.69
CA THR A 193 7.63 15.24 -10.39
C THR A 193 8.62 15.64 -11.48
N PRO A 194 8.97 16.92 -11.65
CA PRO A 194 10.06 17.30 -12.56
C PRO A 194 11.37 16.58 -12.20
N GLU A 195 12.17 16.19 -13.19
CA GLU A 195 13.41 15.41 -13.00
C GLU A 195 14.36 16.03 -11.96
N ALA A 196 14.50 17.36 -11.96
CA ALA A 196 15.33 18.06 -10.98
C ALA A 196 14.80 17.90 -9.53
N ALA A 197 13.48 17.94 -9.35
CA ALA A 197 12.84 17.72 -8.06
C ALA A 197 12.94 16.25 -7.62
N ALA A 198 12.71 15.31 -8.53
CA ALA A 198 12.86 13.88 -8.27
C ALA A 198 14.28 13.55 -7.78
N LYS A 199 15.32 14.00 -8.50
CA LYS A 199 16.73 13.80 -8.09
C LYS A 199 17.04 14.38 -6.71
N ARG A 200 16.48 15.54 -6.40
CA ARG A 200 16.77 16.25 -5.15
C ARG A 200 16.01 15.67 -3.95
N TRP A 201 14.77 15.23 -4.14
CA TRP A 201 13.84 14.99 -3.03
C TRP A 201 13.24 13.59 -2.98
N GLU A 202 13.22 12.82 -4.08
CA GLU A 202 12.60 11.48 -4.16
C GLU A 202 13.63 10.37 -3.93
N HIS A 203 14.16 10.26 -2.72
CA HIS A 203 15.16 9.24 -2.44
C HIS A 203 14.57 7.83 -2.45
N ARG A 204 15.36 6.87 -2.96
CA ARG A 204 15.01 5.45 -3.11
C ARG A 204 13.83 5.20 -4.07
N VAL A 205 13.40 6.21 -4.81
CA VAL A 205 12.32 6.11 -5.81
C VAL A 205 12.93 5.80 -7.19
N PRO A 206 12.30 4.96 -8.02
CA PRO A 206 12.75 4.75 -9.38
C PRO A 206 12.81 6.06 -10.20
N ALA A 207 13.84 6.19 -11.03
CA ALA A 207 13.97 7.31 -11.96
C ALA A 207 12.73 7.47 -12.84
N ILE A 208 12.43 8.71 -13.25
CA ILE A 208 11.25 9.03 -14.07
C ILE A 208 11.19 8.17 -15.33
N THR A 209 12.32 8.01 -16.02
CA THR A 209 12.42 7.17 -17.22
C THR A 209 11.99 5.72 -16.97
N LYS A 210 12.36 5.14 -15.82
CA LYS A 210 11.94 3.78 -15.45
C LYS A 210 10.44 3.70 -15.16
N ARG A 211 9.88 4.70 -14.48
CA ARG A 211 8.43 4.80 -14.24
C ARG A 211 7.64 4.94 -15.54
N LEU A 212 8.10 5.77 -16.48
CA LEU A 212 7.51 5.91 -17.82
C LEU A 212 7.55 4.58 -18.59
N LEU A 213 8.67 3.85 -18.56
CA LEU A 213 8.76 2.54 -19.19
C LEU A 213 7.80 1.52 -18.56
N ALA A 214 7.63 1.54 -17.23
CA ALA A 214 6.69 0.68 -16.54
C ALA A 214 5.23 1.00 -16.94
N MET A 215 4.86 2.29 -17.02
CA MET A 215 3.55 2.70 -17.52
C MET A 215 3.31 2.30 -18.96
N ARG A 216 4.31 2.49 -19.83
CA ARG A 216 4.20 2.08 -21.24
C ARG A 216 3.93 0.57 -21.35
N LYS A 217 4.60 -0.24 -20.54
CA LYS A 217 4.34 -1.70 -20.50
C LYS A 217 2.91 -2.01 -20.08
N LEU A 218 2.39 -1.33 -19.06
CA LEU A 218 1.00 -1.50 -18.64
C LEU A 218 0.04 -1.09 -19.75
N GLN A 219 0.20 0.12 -20.30
CA GLN A 219 -0.64 0.62 -21.40
C GLN A 219 -0.65 -0.32 -22.62
N GLN A 220 0.48 -0.96 -22.94
CA GLN A 220 0.56 -1.92 -24.04
C GLN A 220 -0.17 -3.24 -23.75
N ALA A 221 -0.37 -3.57 -22.47
CA ALA A 221 -1.12 -4.74 -22.01
C ALA A 221 -2.63 -4.46 -21.84
N GLY A 222 -3.04 -3.19 -21.82
CA GLY A 222 -4.42 -2.72 -21.65
C GLY A 222 -4.58 -1.86 -20.41
#